data_AF-A0A2G9UQ47-F1
#
_entry.id   AF-A0A2G9UQ47-F1
#
_cell.length_a   1.000
_cell.length_b   1.000
_cell.length_c   1.000
_cell.angle_alpha   90.00
_cell.angle_beta   90.00
_cell.angle_gamma   90.00
#
_symmetry.space_group_name_H-M   'P 1'
#
loop_
_entity.id
_entity.type
_entity.pdbx_description
1 polymer ?
#
loop_
_entity_poly.entity_id
_entity_poly.type
_entity_poly.pdbx_seq_one_letter_code
_entity_poly.pdbx_strand_id
1 'polypeptide(L)'
;MANVGLALFICAHKVKSDSKWASYLNVLPSFYTTPLFYTEEELVLLKPSPVFEEALLFFRTVARQFVYYLLMIGRNDVYDNTSRRERAGAQPPLLYNSPFTVDNFTFSLYRWAVGTVTTRINLIPSDTARAADGTKKMVGSHLFS
;
A
#
# COMPACT_ATOMS: atom_id res chain seq x y z
N MET A 1 -9.91 -0.13 -1.95
CA MET A 1 -9.45 -1.54 -2.14
C MET A 1 -8.72 -1.97 -0.88
N ALA A 2 -9.17 -3.03 -0.19
CA ALA A 2 -8.61 -3.43 1.11
C ALA A 2 -7.10 -3.73 1.04
N ASN A 3 -6.65 -4.40 -0.04
CA ASN A 3 -5.26 -4.77 -0.24
C ASN A 3 -4.33 -3.55 -0.33
N VAL A 4 -4.81 -2.48 -1.00
CA VAL A 4 -4.07 -1.22 -1.12
C VAL A 4 -3.97 -0.52 0.24
N GLY A 5 -5.05 -0.53 1.03
CA GLY A 5 -5.04 -0.01 2.39
C GLY A 5 -4.03 -0.75 3.29
N LEU A 6 -3.95 -2.08 3.16
CA LEU A 6 -2.97 -2.88 3.91
C LEU A 6 -1.53 -2.61 3.45
N ALA A 7 -1.31 -2.40 2.15
CA ALA A 7 0.01 -2.04 1.64
C ALA A 7 0.47 -0.67 2.18
N LEU A 8 -0.42 0.32 2.21
CA LEU A 8 -0.13 1.63 2.83
C LEU A 8 0.11 1.51 4.34
N PHE A 9 -0.67 0.68 5.04
CA PHE A 9 -0.44 0.40 6.46
C PHE A 9 0.96 -0.16 6.72
N ILE A 10 1.39 -1.15 5.93
CA ILE A 10 2.75 -1.72 6.02
C ILE A 10 3.80 -0.65 5.74
N CYS A 11 3.61 0.20 4.72
CA CYS A 11 4.53 1.31 4.44
C CYS A 11 4.66 2.25 5.65
N ALA A 12 3.52 2.66 6.24
CA ALA A 12 3.51 3.57 7.38
C ALA A 12 4.25 2.99 8.58
N HIS A 13 4.07 1.70 8.86
CA HIS A 13 4.75 1.02 9.96
C HIS A 13 6.21 0.69 9.69
N LYS A 14 6.63 0.65 8.43
CA LYS A 14 8.02 0.45 8.05
C LYS A 14 8.84 1.74 8.14
N VAL A 15 8.20 2.89 7.93
CA VAL A 15 8.80 4.23 8.07
C VAL A 15 8.90 4.65 9.54
N LYS A 16 7.95 4.24 10.39
CA LYS A 16 7.96 4.55 11.83
C LYS A 16 9.04 3.76 12.57
N SER A 17 9.86 4.46 13.35
CA SER A 17 10.90 3.86 14.20
C SER A 17 10.34 3.13 15.44
N ASP A 18 9.18 3.54 15.93
CA ASP A 18 8.54 3.06 17.16
C ASP A 18 7.37 2.11 16.90
N SER A 19 7.37 1.43 15.75
CA SER A 19 6.27 0.56 15.34
C SER A 19 6.15 -0.69 16.21
N LYS A 20 4.95 -0.94 16.78
CA LYS A 20 4.58 -2.22 17.43
C LYS A 20 4.82 -3.44 16.53
N TRP A 21 4.78 -3.26 15.21
CA TRP A 21 4.96 -4.31 14.22
C TRP A 21 6.39 -4.44 13.70
N ALA A 22 7.36 -3.68 14.24
CA ALA A 22 8.74 -3.68 13.76
C ALA A 22 9.33 -5.11 13.72
N SER A 23 9.12 -5.91 14.76
CA SER A 23 9.62 -7.30 14.81
C SER A 23 9.07 -8.16 13.67
N TYR A 24 7.78 -8.03 13.34
CA TYR A 24 7.18 -8.75 12.22
C TYR A 24 7.71 -8.23 10.87
N LEU A 25 7.79 -6.91 10.70
CA LEU A 25 8.25 -6.31 9.45
C LEU A 25 9.73 -6.56 9.17
N ASN A 26 10.55 -6.79 10.20
CA ASN A 26 11.99 -7.05 10.06
C ASN A 26 12.31 -8.49 9.67
N VAL A 27 11.38 -9.43 9.85
CA VAL A 27 11.54 -10.83 9.40
C VAL A 27 10.94 -11.10 8.01
N LEU A 28 10.27 -10.10 7.43
CA LEU A 28 9.73 -10.23 6.08
C LEU A 28 10.87 -10.29 5.04
N PRO A 29 10.66 -11.01 3.92
CA PRO A 29 11.63 -11.03 2.83
C PRO A 29 11.94 -9.62 2.32
N SER A 30 13.19 -9.36 1.97
CA SER A 30 13.60 -8.09 1.36
C SER A 30 13.15 -7.98 -0.10
N PHE A 31 12.94 -9.11 -0.78
CA PHE A 31 12.45 -9.18 -2.15
C PHE A 31 11.51 -10.37 -2.36
N TYR A 32 10.77 -10.35 -3.47
CA TYR A 32 9.84 -11.39 -3.87
C TYR A 32 10.14 -11.85 -5.30
N THR A 33 9.69 -13.05 -5.65
CA THR A 33 9.83 -13.63 -7.00
C THR A 33 8.56 -13.48 -7.84
N THR A 34 7.70 -12.50 -7.52
CA THR A 34 6.51 -12.24 -8.32
C THR A 34 6.89 -11.43 -9.57
N PRO A 35 6.12 -11.48 -10.68
CA PRO A 35 6.42 -10.72 -11.89
C PRO A 35 6.54 -9.22 -11.68
N LEU A 36 5.99 -8.68 -10.58
CA LEU A 36 6.19 -7.30 -10.17
C LEU A 36 7.66 -6.97 -9.93
N PHE A 37 8.51 -7.95 -9.59
CA PHE A 37 9.92 -7.82 -9.24
C PHE A 37 10.90 -8.18 -10.36
N TYR A 38 10.39 -8.72 -11.47
CA TYR A 38 11.22 -9.17 -12.58
C TYR A 38 11.96 -8.02 -13.27
N THR A 39 13.12 -8.34 -13.84
CA THR A 39 13.79 -7.48 -14.81
C THR A 39 13.06 -7.49 -16.15
N GLU A 40 13.46 -6.60 -17.05
CA GLU A 40 12.88 -6.54 -18.39
C GLU A 40 13.17 -7.84 -19.17
N GLU A 41 14.37 -8.41 -19.01
CA GLU A 41 14.76 -9.68 -19.63
C GLU A 41 13.90 -10.83 -19.10
N GLU A 42 13.71 -10.91 -17.78
CA GLU A 42 12.87 -11.93 -17.13
C GLU A 42 11.40 -11.80 -17.54
N LEU A 43 10.89 -10.58 -17.72
CA LEU A 43 9.53 -10.36 -18.24
C LEU A 43 9.40 -10.85 -19.68
N VAL A 44 10.40 -10.59 -20.54
CA VAL A 44 10.36 -11.04 -21.94
C VAL A 44 10.29 -12.56 -22.05
N LEU A 45 10.90 -13.30 -21.11
CA LEU A 45 10.83 -14.77 -21.05
C LEU A 45 9.40 -15.30 -20.80
N LEU A 46 8.46 -14.46 -20.36
CA LEU A 46 7.06 -14.86 -20.26
C LEU A 46 6.39 -14.97 -21.63
N LYS A 47 6.94 -14.38 -22.71
CA LYS A 47 6.34 -14.50 -24.04
C LYS A 47 6.48 -15.93 -24.58
N PRO A 48 5.47 -16.45 -25.31
CA PRO A 48 4.23 -15.79 -25.73
C PRO A 48 3.06 -15.99 -24.75
N SER A 49 3.32 -16.37 -23.49
CA SER A 49 2.27 -16.66 -22.50
C SER A 49 1.35 -15.44 -22.29
N PRO A 50 0.02 -15.65 -22.10
CA PRO A 50 -0.89 -14.58 -21.71
C PRO A 50 -0.50 -13.91 -20.38
N VAL A 51 0.28 -14.58 -19.54
CA VAL A 51 0.79 -14.05 -18.26
C VAL A 51 1.68 -12.82 -18.46
N PHE A 52 2.31 -12.65 -19.63
CA PHE A 52 3.11 -11.47 -19.92
C PHE A 52 2.29 -10.18 -19.85
N GLU A 53 1.14 -10.14 -20.51
CA GLU A 53 0.26 -8.96 -20.52
C GLU A 53 -0.34 -8.69 -19.14
N GLU A 54 -0.70 -9.75 -18.40
CA GLU A 54 -1.18 -9.61 -17.02
C GLU A 54 -0.11 -9.03 -16.09
N ALA A 55 1.14 -9.48 -16.22
CA ALA A 55 2.27 -8.96 -15.47
C ALA A 55 2.51 -7.46 -15.75
N LEU A 56 2.46 -7.06 -17.03
CA LEU A 56 2.58 -5.65 -17.43
C LEU A 56 1.44 -4.78 -16.90
N LEU A 57 0.20 -5.26 -17.02
CA LEU A 57 -0.98 -4.56 -16.50
C LEU A 57 -0.92 -4.40 -14.98
N PHE A 58 -0.44 -5.44 -14.29
CA PHE A 58 -0.23 -5.41 -12.85
C PHE A 58 0.83 -4.37 -12.46
N PHE A 59 2.01 -4.40 -13.11
CA PHE A 59 3.06 -3.40 -12.88
C PHE A 59 2.56 -1.98 -13.12
N ARG A 60 1.88 -1.73 -14.25
CA ARG A 60 1.28 -0.43 -14.59
C ARG A 60 0.28 0.03 -13.53
N THR A 61 -0.51 -0.90 -13.00
CA THR A 61 -1.50 -0.61 -11.95
C THR A 61 -0.81 -0.20 -10.65
N VAL A 62 0.23 -0.93 -10.23
CA VAL A 62 1.00 -0.60 -9.02
C VAL A 62 1.72 0.75 -9.17
N ALA A 63 2.35 1.00 -10.32
CA ALA A 63 3.01 2.28 -10.59
C ALA A 63 2.03 3.47 -10.55
N ARG A 64 0.84 3.31 -11.16
CA ARG A 64 -0.21 4.33 -11.13
C ARG A 64 -0.73 4.59 -9.71
N GLN A 65 -0.92 3.53 -8.90
CA GLN A 65 -1.30 3.67 -7.50
C GLN A 65 -0.23 4.43 -6.71
N PHE A 66 1.04 4.09 -6.90
CA PHE A 66 2.15 4.78 -6.27
C PHE A 66 2.14 6.28 -6.57
N VAL A 67 2.09 6.66 -7.86
CA VAL A 67 2.07 8.07 -8.28
C VAL A 67 0.87 8.81 -7.69
N TYR A 68 -0.31 8.18 -7.68
CA TYR A 68 -1.50 8.76 -7.08
C TYR A 68 -1.30 9.09 -5.59
N TYR A 69 -0.75 8.15 -4.81
CA TYR A 69 -0.50 8.38 -3.38
C TYR A 69 0.65 9.35 -3.13
N LEU A 70 1.71 9.33 -3.95
CA LEU A 70 2.81 10.29 -3.84
C LEU A 70 2.32 11.73 -4.07
N LEU A 71 1.51 11.94 -5.12
CA LEU A 71 0.89 13.25 -5.38
C LEU A 71 -0.06 13.68 -4.25
N MET A 72 -0.75 12.72 -3.63
CA MET A 72 -1.60 13.00 -2.48
C MET A 72 -0.77 13.44 -1.25
N ILE A 73 0.35 12.75 -0.99
CA ILE A 73 1.27 13.11 0.09
C ILE A 73 1.86 14.51 -0.15
N GLY A 74 2.30 14.82 -1.37
CA GLY A 74 2.84 16.14 -1.70
C GLY A 74 1.82 17.29 -1.57
N ARG A 75 0.50 17.01 -1.61
CA ARG A 75 -0.54 18.02 -1.30
C ARG A 75 -0.61 18.36 0.19
N ASN A 76 -0.14 17.47 1.08
CA ASN A 76 -0.06 17.78 2.51
C ASN A 76 0.92 18.91 2.76
N ASP A 77 2.07 18.91 2.08
CA ASP A 77 3.06 19.99 2.18
C ASP A 77 2.48 21.32 1.71
N VAL A 78 1.66 21.31 0.65
CA VAL A 78 0.95 22.51 0.19
C VAL A 78 -0.06 22.97 1.24
N TYR A 79 -0.86 22.06 1.81
CA TYR A 79 -1.79 22.36 2.89
C TYR A 79 -1.05 22.96 4.10
N ASP A 80 0.13 22.46 4.43
CA ASP A 80 0.99 22.95 5.50
C ASP A 80 1.64 24.31 5.25
N ASN A 81 1.61 24.80 4.02
CA ASN A 81 2.09 26.14 3.68
C ASN A 81 0.95 27.16 3.51
N THR A 82 -0.32 26.75 3.51
CA THR A 82 -1.47 27.67 3.43
C THR A 82 -1.69 28.45 4.74
N SER A 83 -2.35 29.61 4.67
CA SER A 83 -2.62 30.41 5.86
C SER A 83 -3.57 29.71 6.85
N ARG A 84 -3.42 29.96 8.16
CA ARG A 84 -4.34 29.40 9.19
C ARG A 84 -5.82 29.72 8.91
N ARG A 85 -6.10 30.86 8.27
CA ARG A 85 -7.46 31.28 7.91
C ARG A 85 -8.07 30.41 6.80
N GLU A 86 -7.27 29.98 5.83
CA GLU A 86 -7.69 29.08 4.75
C GLU A 86 -7.90 27.65 5.27
N ARG A 87 -7.08 27.19 6.23
CA ARG A 87 -7.24 25.87 6.86
C ARG A 87 -8.47 25.76 7.75
N ALA A 88 -8.87 26.85 8.41
CA ALA A 88 -10.03 26.85 9.31
C ALA A 88 -11.36 26.49 8.61
N GLY A 89 -11.43 26.60 7.28
CA GLY A 89 -12.59 26.21 6.47
C GLY A 89 -12.37 24.98 5.58
N ALA A 90 -11.18 24.38 5.57
CA ALA A 90 -10.81 23.31 4.65
C ALA A 90 -10.54 22.00 5.40
N GLN A 91 -11.15 20.90 4.92
CA GLN A 91 -10.82 19.57 5.44
C GLN A 91 -9.35 19.23 5.12
N PRO A 92 -8.63 18.61 6.07
CA PRO A 92 -7.28 18.16 5.80
C PRO A 92 -7.28 17.11 4.68
N PRO A 93 -6.26 17.08 3.81
CA PRO A 93 -6.17 16.07 2.78
C PRO A 93 -6.11 14.66 3.40
N LEU A 94 -6.56 13.66 2.64
CA LEU A 94 -6.46 12.27 3.08
C LEU A 94 -4.97 11.86 3.18
N LEU A 95 -4.64 11.07 4.21
CA LEU A 95 -3.27 10.73 4.64
C LEU A 95 -2.47 11.88 5.28
N TYR A 96 -3.09 13.02 5.62
CA TYR A 96 -2.41 14.11 6.32
C TYR A 96 -1.75 13.68 7.65
N ASN A 97 -2.43 12.86 8.44
CA ASN A 97 -1.90 12.34 9.72
C ASN A 97 -1.00 11.10 9.57
N SER A 98 -0.60 10.75 8.34
CA SER A 98 0.29 9.62 8.08
C SER A 98 1.75 10.01 8.28
N PRO A 99 2.67 9.06 8.54
CA PRO A 99 4.10 9.35 8.66
C PRO A 99 4.78 9.59 7.30
N PHE A 100 4.02 9.72 6.22
CA PHE A 100 4.58 9.81 4.88
C PHE A 100 5.04 11.23 4.55
N THR A 101 6.22 11.30 3.94
CA THR A 101 6.74 12.47 3.24
C THR A 101 7.07 12.08 1.81
N VAL A 102 7.23 13.06 0.92
CA VAL A 102 7.66 12.81 -0.47
C VAL A 102 9.03 12.09 -0.49
N ASP A 103 9.88 12.35 0.50
CA ASP A 103 11.22 11.74 0.60
C ASP A 103 11.19 10.28 1.05
N ASN A 104 10.27 9.92 1.97
CA ASN A 104 10.25 8.58 2.56
C ASN A 104 9.32 7.60 1.83
N PHE A 105 8.34 8.09 1.08
CA PHE A 105 7.40 7.27 0.33
C PHE A 105 7.93 6.96 -1.08
N THR A 106 8.85 5.99 -1.15
CA THR A 106 9.49 5.60 -2.41
C THR A 106 8.73 4.51 -3.16
N PHE A 107 8.95 4.41 -4.48
CA PHE A 107 8.35 3.34 -5.29
C PHE A 107 8.80 1.95 -4.81
N SER A 108 10.06 1.80 -4.41
CA SER A 108 10.60 0.55 -3.88
C SER A 108 9.89 0.11 -2.59
N LEU A 109 9.62 1.05 -1.68
CA LEU A 109 8.86 0.78 -0.45
C LEU A 109 7.43 0.32 -0.79
N TYR A 110 6.74 1.04 -1.67
CA TYR A 110 5.37 0.71 -2.05
C TYR A 110 5.28 -0.62 -2.81
N ARG A 111 6.18 -0.86 -3.76
CA ARG A 111 6.30 -2.12 -4.52
C ARG A 111 6.55 -3.31 -3.58
N TRP A 112 7.46 -3.15 -2.62
CA TRP A 112 7.72 -4.15 -1.57
C TRP A 112 6.48 -4.44 -0.72
N ALA A 113 5.77 -3.41 -0.27
CA ALA A 113 4.55 -3.58 0.51
C ALA A 113 3.45 -4.28 -0.29
N VAL A 114 3.27 -3.95 -1.57
CA VAL A 114 2.33 -4.66 -2.46
C VAL A 114 2.74 -6.12 -2.61
N GLY A 115 4.01 -6.42 -2.85
CA GLY A 115 4.52 -7.80 -2.91
C GLY A 115 4.29 -8.59 -1.62
N THR A 116 4.45 -7.93 -0.47
CA THR A 116 4.13 -8.51 0.84
C THR A 116 2.66 -8.89 0.93
N VAL A 117 1.77 -7.96 0.58
CA VAL A 117 0.32 -8.16 0.67
C VAL A 117 -0.14 -9.24 -0.30
N THR A 118 0.27 -9.19 -1.57
CA THR A 118 -0.21 -10.15 -2.58
C THR A 118 0.22 -11.58 -2.30
N THR A 119 1.35 -11.78 -1.62
CA THR A 119 1.86 -13.12 -1.30
C THR A 119 1.42 -13.65 0.08
N ARG A 120 0.88 -12.81 0.96
CA ARG A 120 0.62 -13.17 2.37
C ARG A 120 -0.72 -12.71 2.95
N ILE A 121 -1.58 -12.04 2.17
CA ILE A 121 -2.88 -11.58 2.65
C ILE A 121 -3.79 -12.75 2.98
N ASN A 122 -4.51 -12.65 4.11
CA ASN A 122 -5.54 -13.59 4.51
C ASN A 122 -6.88 -12.89 4.62
N LEU A 123 -7.99 -13.62 4.42
CA LEU A 123 -9.33 -13.14 4.76
C LEU A 123 -9.70 -13.73 6.12
N ILE A 124 -10.08 -12.89 7.08
CA ILE A 124 -10.50 -13.32 8.42
C ILE A 124 -11.93 -12.85 8.72
N PRO A 125 -12.70 -13.60 9.53
CA PRO A 125 -14.00 -13.16 9.99
C PRO A 125 -13.87 -11.88 10.81
N SER A 126 -14.63 -10.85 10.48
CA SER A 126 -14.70 -9.63 11.28
C SER A 126 -15.44 -9.88 12.59
N ASP A 127 -14.92 -9.31 13.67
CA ASP A 127 -15.59 -9.35 14.97
C ASP A 127 -16.75 -8.36 15.08
N THR A 128 -16.74 -7.30 14.27
CA THR A 128 -17.73 -6.22 14.32
C THR A 128 -18.67 -6.20 13.12
N ALA A 129 -18.19 -6.59 11.93
CA ALA A 129 -18.99 -6.56 10.71
C ALA A 129 -19.74 -7.88 10.49
N ARG A 130 -21.04 -7.78 10.29
CA ARG A 130 -21.93 -8.88 9.89
C ARG A 130 -22.29 -8.73 8.41
N ALA A 131 -22.44 -9.85 7.72
CA ALA A 131 -23.06 -9.90 6.39
C ALA A 131 -24.58 -9.76 6.50
N ALA A 132 -25.26 -9.54 5.37
CA ALA A 132 -26.71 -9.35 5.32
C ALA A 132 -27.51 -10.57 5.83
N ASP A 133 -26.88 -11.75 5.83
CA ASP A 133 -27.42 -13.03 6.33
C ASP A 133 -27.10 -13.28 7.82
N GLY A 134 -26.48 -12.33 8.52
CA GLY A 134 -26.11 -12.44 9.95
C GLY A 134 -24.80 -13.19 10.22
N THR A 135 -24.13 -13.73 9.19
CA THR A 135 -22.81 -14.35 9.33
C THR A 135 -21.71 -13.30 9.55
N LYS A 136 -20.56 -13.70 10.11
CA LYS A 136 -19.42 -12.77 10.25
C LYS A 136 -18.90 -12.40 8.86
N LYS A 137 -18.79 -11.11 8.56
CA LYS A 137 -18.27 -10.64 7.28
C LYS A 137 -16.79 -10.96 7.18
N MET A 138 -16.36 -11.62 6.11
CA MET A 138 -14.93 -11.83 5.83
C MET A 138 -14.30 -10.52 5.38
N VAL A 139 -13.21 -10.12 6.01
CA VAL A 139 -12.48 -8.89 5.69
C VAL A 139 -11.01 -9.25 5.47
N GLY A 140 -10.35 -8.54 4.55
CA GLY A 140 -8.89 -8.63 4.40
C GLY A 140 -8.26 -8.39 5.75
N SER A 141 -7.34 -9.27 6.16
CA SER A 141 -6.69 -9.26 7.45
C SER A 141 -6.08 -7.88 7.68
N HIS A 142 -6.82 -7.01 8.36
CA HIS A 142 -6.24 -5.89 9.06
C HIS A 142 -5.34 -6.56 10.08
N LEU A 143 -4.03 -6.45 9.88
CA LEU A 143 -3.06 -6.91 10.86
C LEU A 143 -3.27 -6.06 12.13
N PHE A 144 -4.18 -6.55 12.96
CA PHE A 144 -4.28 -6.40 14.41
C PHE A 144 -4.93 -5.12 14.95
N SER A 145 -5.92 -5.38 15.81
CA SER A 145 -6.34 -4.52 16.92
C SER A 145 -5.20 -4.30 17.92
#